data_AF-A0A0G4GFH8-F1
#
_entry.id   AF-A0A0G4GFH8-F1
#
_cell.length_a   1.000
_cell.length_b   1.000
_cell.length_c   1.000
_cell.angle_alpha   90.00
_cell.angle_beta   90.00
_cell.angle_gamma   90.00
#
_symmetry.space_group_name_H-M   'P 1'
#
loop_
_entity.id
_entity.type
_entity.pdbx_description
1 polymer ?
#
loop_
_entity_poly.entity_id
_entity_poly.type
_entity_poly.pdbx_seq_one_letter_code
_entity_poly.pdbx_strand_id
1 'polypeptide(L)'
;MIKVESKDKKVVEVPLEAARRSNLVKGILEASSDPSDQSPIPLPIDAHLLKMVFHKYCGHYAGREIPAIKQPLEATVYVGEVPVLLLEREVLGTADRQELYQVMKAADLLDLQSLLQLTYAAYACHIRDMSPQEIKDTFEPLAAQMGADLESESVEGDSSGEEGGDENRDGEGDENAAIATALGDLDDDEWSESDEDDSEWCPSDDDGDSEDSDLSSGSSLDSDPDRQFEEFETEDVPHLCGIFSYLPMWCVRAPPEELVAAVAPHYRHVLIDTSEFKEDIPMLADLAATREWGSRLTNLTTLTVRHTSGHSPFTIDTPPAFYEPLKSLLTGHVEGRKKMIDTMRREARGSGRAPPSAELLPDGSLTTILTSIDGYVPPPGRPTGPSRPLPCLHALTTIINLPSGAFGLADCFETPALESLTLASDDLRAPQTGVMKFFRHSARTPTHLPGEATPEQKAEMFREFAENWPGEGGQSGRPLSRLASIGTLRIERGSLESRDAILELKNVLARYGCVASLEHLSVSLPGDSIVDAAWLPVFSALGELPLCPLPTSRVGPDRCDSC
;
A
#
# COMPACT_ATOMS: atom_id res chain seq x y z
N MET A 1 35.93 20.77 11.18
CA MET A 1 35.14 20.24 12.31
C MET A 1 34.22 21.35 12.78
N ILE A 2 32.98 21.03 13.14
CA ILE A 2 32.06 21.94 13.82
C ILE A 2 31.85 21.46 15.25
N LYS A 3 31.45 22.36 16.15
CA LYS A 3 31.16 22.04 17.55
C LYS A 3 29.66 22.06 17.76
N VAL A 4 29.12 20.99 18.34
CA VAL A 4 27.70 20.84 18.67
C VAL A 4 27.60 20.61 20.17
N GLU A 5 26.79 21.38 20.86
CA GLU A 5 26.55 21.24 22.31
C GLU A 5 25.28 20.42 22.52
N SER A 6 25.38 19.34 23.28
CA SER A 6 24.28 18.45 23.63
C SER A 6 23.38 19.03 24.74
N LYS A 7 22.26 18.35 25.00
CA LYS A 7 21.35 18.62 26.12
C LYS A 7 22.08 18.65 27.47
N ASP A 8 23.02 17.73 27.66
CA ASP A 8 23.87 17.62 28.85
C ASP A 8 25.09 18.55 28.84
N LYS A 9 25.08 19.61 28.02
CA LYS A 9 26.12 20.65 27.95
C LYS A 9 27.50 20.14 27.54
N LYS A 10 27.58 18.97 26.90
CA LYS A 10 28.82 18.41 26.37
C LYS A 10 29.00 18.83 24.92
N VAL A 11 30.21 19.28 24.59
CA VAL A 11 30.54 19.66 23.22
C VAL A 11 31.06 18.43 22.47
N VAL A 12 30.39 18.09 21.37
CA VAL A 12 30.76 17.03 20.43
C VAL A 12 31.30 17.67 19.15
N GLU A 13 32.51 17.28 18.74
CA GLU A 13 33.11 17.76 17.50
C GLU A 13 32.70 16.87 16.33
N VAL A 14 32.10 17.45 15.29
CA VAL A 14 31.54 16.72 14.14
C VAL A 14 32.21 17.17 12.83
N PRO A 15 32.54 16.26 11.90
CA PRO A 15 33.00 16.65 10.56
C PRO A 15 31.96 17.51 9.84
N LEU A 16 32.40 18.57 9.14
CA LEU A 16 31.49 19.51 8.47
C LEU A 16 30.58 18.80 7.45
N GLU A 17 31.12 17.85 6.71
CA GLU A 17 30.37 17.06 5.72
C GLU A 17 29.29 16.17 6.37
N ALA A 18 29.57 15.61 7.56
CA ALA A 18 28.60 14.82 8.32
C ALA A 18 27.49 15.72 8.91
N ALA A 19 27.86 16.92 9.38
CA ALA A 19 26.93 17.89 9.93
C ALA A 19 25.96 18.45 8.88
N ARG A 20 26.44 18.72 7.66
CA ARG A 20 25.64 19.24 6.54
C ARG A 20 24.55 18.30 6.03
N ARG A 21 24.56 17.03 6.47
CA ARG A 21 23.48 16.08 6.18
C ARG A 21 22.21 16.39 6.96
N SER A 22 22.33 16.96 8.16
CA SER A 22 21.19 17.46 8.91
C SER A 22 20.76 18.79 8.29
N ASN A 23 19.53 18.87 7.80
CA ASN A 23 19.00 20.11 7.23
C ASN A 23 18.88 21.19 8.32
N LEU A 24 18.59 20.81 9.58
CA LEU A 24 18.60 21.73 10.71
C LEU A 24 19.99 22.36 10.90
N VAL A 25 21.03 21.54 11.05
CA VAL A 25 22.40 22.03 11.26
C VAL A 25 22.90 22.79 10.03
N LYS A 26 22.57 22.33 8.82
CA LYS A 26 22.88 23.04 7.58
C LYS A 26 22.25 24.44 7.55
N GLY A 27 20.96 24.58 7.90
CA GLY A 27 20.28 25.86 7.96
C GLY A 27 20.91 26.83 8.97
N ILE A 28 21.31 26.32 10.14
CA ILE A 28 22.02 27.11 11.16
C ILE A 28 23.39 27.57 10.63
N LEU A 29 24.14 26.69 9.96
CA LEU A 29 25.46 26.99 9.40
C LEU A 29 25.41 27.96 8.21
N GLU A 30 24.32 27.97 7.44
CA GLU A 30 24.13 28.90 6.31
C GLU A 30 23.65 30.29 6.79
N ALA A 31 22.95 30.35 7.92
CA ALA A 31 22.54 31.60 8.55
C ALA A 31 23.71 32.33 9.24
N SER A 32 24.74 31.62 9.70
CA SER A 32 25.93 32.24 10.28
C SER A 32 26.83 32.81 9.18
N SER A 33 26.91 34.15 9.11
CA SER A 33 27.69 34.87 8.10
C SER A 33 29.21 34.80 8.32
N ASP A 34 29.66 34.34 9.50
CA ASP A 34 31.07 34.31 9.86
C ASP A 34 31.53 32.86 10.17
N PRO A 35 32.33 32.22 9.28
CA PRO A 35 32.82 30.86 9.49
C PRO A 35 33.88 30.77 10.61
N SER A 36 34.26 31.90 11.22
CA SER A 36 35.24 31.96 12.31
C SER A 36 34.63 31.98 13.71
N ASP A 37 33.33 32.26 13.84
CA ASP A 37 32.62 32.24 15.13
C ASP A 37 32.23 30.80 15.50
N GLN A 38 33.15 30.11 16.18
CA GLN A 38 33.02 28.71 16.61
C GLN A 38 32.14 28.55 17.86
N SER A 39 31.04 29.28 17.98
CA SER A 39 30.08 29.00 19.03
C SER A 39 29.50 27.60 18.80
N PRO A 40 29.43 26.75 19.84
CA PRO A 40 28.88 25.42 19.69
C PRO A 40 27.37 25.53 19.40
N ILE A 41 26.87 24.74 18.44
CA ILE A 41 25.45 24.72 18.08
C ILE A 41 24.69 23.94 19.17
N PRO A 42 23.80 24.56 19.95
CA PRO A 42 23.07 23.86 20.99
C PRO A 42 21.96 22.99 20.38
N LEU A 43 21.94 21.71 20.72
CA LEU A 43 20.91 20.75 20.35
C LEU A 43 20.35 20.06 21.61
N PRO A 44 19.02 19.90 21.72
CA PRO A 44 18.39 19.24 22.86
C PRO A 44 18.47 17.70 22.79
N ILE A 45 19.60 17.16 22.32
CA ILE A 45 19.87 15.73 22.16
C ILE A 45 21.05 15.36 23.06
N ASP A 46 21.01 14.19 23.70
CA ASP A 46 22.11 13.71 24.54
C ASP A 46 23.40 13.47 23.75
N ALA A 47 24.55 13.72 24.39
CA ALA A 47 25.85 13.60 23.72
C ALA A 47 26.12 12.20 23.14
N HIS A 48 25.56 11.16 23.76
CA HIS A 48 25.66 9.78 23.29
C HIS A 48 24.96 9.61 21.93
N LEU A 49 23.70 10.05 21.82
CA LEU A 49 22.91 9.97 20.59
C LEU A 49 23.52 10.84 19.48
N LEU A 50 24.03 12.02 19.82
CA LEU A 50 24.74 12.87 18.85
C LEU A 50 25.96 12.17 18.24
N LYS A 51 26.72 11.41 19.05
CA LYS A 51 27.84 10.61 18.53
C LYS A 51 27.34 9.48 17.63
N MET A 52 26.26 8.81 18.01
CA MET A 52 25.66 7.77 17.18
C MET A 52 25.19 8.33 15.82
N VAL A 53 24.43 9.41 15.82
CA VAL A 53 23.91 10.04 14.60
C VAL A 53 25.04 10.63 13.75
N PHE A 54 25.89 11.49 14.31
CA PHE A 54 26.86 12.22 13.50
C PHE A 54 28.15 11.44 13.21
N HIS A 55 28.67 10.67 14.17
CA HIS A 55 29.94 9.95 13.96
C HIS A 55 29.72 8.58 13.34
N LYS A 56 28.73 7.82 13.82
CA LYS A 56 28.47 6.49 13.25
C LYS A 56 27.65 6.62 11.97
N TYR A 57 26.43 7.17 12.01
CA TYR A 57 25.56 7.20 10.83
C TYR A 57 26.06 8.14 9.73
N CYS A 58 26.14 9.45 9.99
CA CYS A 58 26.55 10.42 8.99
C CYS A 58 28.01 10.23 8.55
N GLY A 59 28.87 9.74 9.44
CA GLY A 59 30.26 9.38 9.14
C GLY A 59 30.36 8.16 8.21
N HIS A 60 29.57 7.10 8.45
CA HIS A 60 29.57 5.89 7.61
C HIS A 60 29.12 6.19 6.18
N TYR A 61 28.07 6.99 6.04
CA TYR A 61 27.53 7.35 4.72
C TYR A 61 28.21 8.57 4.09
N ALA A 62 29.25 9.14 4.69
CA ALA A 62 29.98 10.27 4.11
C ALA A 62 30.53 9.90 2.71
N GLY A 63 29.99 10.55 1.66
CA GLY A 63 30.34 10.27 0.27
C GLY A 63 29.71 9.00 -0.34
N ARG A 64 28.77 8.35 0.35
CA ARG A 64 27.99 7.20 -0.16
C ARG A 64 26.52 7.58 -0.35
N GLU A 65 25.89 6.99 -1.37
CA GLU A 65 24.43 7.02 -1.52
C GLU A 65 23.80 6.10 -0.48
N ILE A 66 22.71 6.55 0.13
CA ILE A 66 21.94 5.75 1.09
C ILE A 66 20.88 5.00 0.27
N PRO A 67 20.82 3.66 0.36
CA PRO A 67 19.80 2.90 -0.34
C PRO A 67 18.41 3.26 0.20
N ALA A 68 17.44 3.46 -0.71
CA ALA A 68 16.05 3.63 -0.32
C ALA A 68 15.49 2.30 0.22
N ILE A 69 14.83 2.35 1.37
CA ILE A 69 14.17 1.19 1.96
C ILE A 69 12.77 1.10 1.36
N LYS A 70 12.43 -0.07 0.79
CA LYS A 70 11.10 -0.30 0.23
C LYS A 70 10.07 -0.43 1.36
N GLN A 71 8.87 0.09 1.11
CA GLN A 71 7.70 -0.02 1.98
C GLN A 71 6.61 -0.86 1.31
N PRO A 72 5.96 -1.79 2.03
CA PRO A 72 6.33 -2.31 3.35
C PRO A 72 7.57 -3.23 3.27
N LEU A 73 8.07 -3.72 4.42
CA LEU A 73 9.22 -4.63 4.44
C LEU A 73 8.84 -5.96 3.76
N GLU A 74 9.60 -6.35 2.73
CA GLU A 74 9.43 -7.64 2.06
C GLU A 74 9.84 -8.78 3.01
N ALA A 75 8.95 -9.76 3.22
CA ALA A 75 9.10 -10.80 4.24
C ALA A 75 10.26 -11.79 3.94
N THR A 76 10.51 -12.08 2.65
CA THR A 76 11.63 -12.93 2.19
C THR A 76 13.00 -12.28 2.33
N VAL A 77 13.06 -11.00 2.71
CA VAL A 77 14.34 -10.43 3.11
C VAL A 77 14.60 -10.98 4.50
N TYR A 78 15.10 -12.22 4.51
CA TYR A 78 15.86 -12.78 5.61
C TYR A 78 16.72 -11.67 6.15
N VAL A 79 16.90 -11.75 7.46
CA VAL A 79 17.65 -10.86 8.32
C VAL A 79 19.16 -10.74 7.91
N GLY A 80 19.54 -11.02 6.67
CA GLY A 80 20.86 -10.82 6.08
C GLY A 80 20.93 -9.85 4.89
N GLU A 81 19.84 -9.46 4.22
CA GLU A 81 19.95 -8.65 2.97
C GLU A 81 19.40 -7.21 3.04
N VAL A 82 18.72 -6.81 4.13
CA VAL A 82 18.29 -5.42 4.30
C VAL A 82 19.48 -4.55 4.78
N PRO A 83 19.65 -3.32 4.25
CA PRO A 83 20.43 -2.27 4.89
C PRO A 83 20.05 -2.00 6.36
N VAL A 84 18.83 -2.35 6.77
CA VAL A 84 18.32 -2.25 8.15
C VAL A 84 19.16 -3.05 9.14
N LEU A 85 19.59 -4.26 8.76
CA LEU A 85 20.40 -5.10 9.62
C LEU A 85 21.89 -4.82 9.53
N LEU A 86 22.33 -4.28 8.39
CA LEU A 86 23.64 -3.65 8.32
C LEU A 86 23.68 -2.40 9.22
N LEU A 87 22.59 -1.64 9.34
CA LEU A 87 22.55 -0.51 10.27
C LEU A 87 22.46 -0.95 11.74
N GLU A 88 21.58 -1.90 12.10
CA GLU A 88 21.57 -2.52 13.43
C GLU A 88 22.95 -3.07 13.78
N ARG A 89 23.62 -3.76 12.86
CA ARG A 89 24.91 -4.37 13.15
C ARG A 89 26.11 -3.41 13.12
N GLU A 90 26.10 -2.40 12.25
CA GLU A 90 27.26 -1.52 12.04
C GLU A 90 27.15 -0.13 12.71
N VAL A 91 25.94 0.42 12.89
CA VAL A 91 25.75 1.82 13.31
C VAL A 91 24.92 1.96 14.58
N LEU A 92 23.77 1.28 14.68
CA LEU A 92 22.91 1.30 15.87
C LEU A 92 23.40 0.31 16.94
N GLY A 93 24.11 -0.75 16.58
CA GLY A 93 24.57 -1.77 17.52
C GLY A 93 23.42 -2.62 18.07
N THR A 94 23.63 -3.28 19.21
CA THR A 94 22.58 -3.93 20.01
C THR A 94 21.69 -2.89 20.70
N ALA A 95 21.30 -1.83 19.97
CA ALA A 95 20.40 -0.82 20.48
C ALA A 95 19.10 -1.52 20.89
N ASP A 96 18.71 -1.31 22.13
CA ASP A 96 17.39 -1.71 22.58
C ASP A 96 16.34 -0.79 21.94
N ARG A 97 15.07 -1.15 22.13
CA ARG A 97 13.95 -0.42 21.52
C ARG A 97 13.88 1.03 22.00
N GLN A 98 14.25 1.27 23.26
CA GLN A 98 14.30 2.60 23.85
C GLN A 98 15.37 3.47 23.19
N GLU A 99 16.57 2.94 23.00
CA GLU A 99 17.64 3.63 22.28
C GLU A 99 17.24 3.91 20.83
N LEU A 100 16.58 2.96 20.16
CA LEU A 100 16.07 3.13 18.80
C LEU A 100 15.03 4.24 18.70
N TYR A 101 14.09 4.30 19.64
CA TYR A 101 13.07 5.35 19.75
C TYR A 101 13.72 6.73 19.97
N GLN A 102 14.74 6.83 20.83
CA GLN A 102 15.47 8.08 21.02
C GLN A 102 16.26 8.51 19.77
N VAL A 103 16.82 7.55 19.02
CA VAL A 103 17.47 7.84 17.73
C VAL A 103 16.46 8.32 16.70
N MET A 104 15.25 7.73 16.67
CA MET A 104 14.16 8.17 15.80
C MET A 104 13.77 9.63 16.10
N LYS A 105 13.54 10.00 17.36
CA LYS A 105 13.28 11.39 17.77
C LYS A 105 14.44 12.34 17.42
N ALA A 106 15.68 11.90 17.61
CA ALA A 106 16.85 12.68 17.22
C ALA A 106 16.95 12.86 15.69
N ALA A 107 16.58 11.86 14.90
CA ALA A 107 16.61 11.91 13.45
C ALA A 107 15.57 12.88 12.88
N ASP A 108 14.36 12.88 13.46
CA ASP A 108 13.30 13.82 13.09
C ASP A 108 13.70 15.27 13.42
N LEU A 109 14.16 15.51 14.66
CA LEU A 109 14.63 16.83 15.09
C LEU A 109 15.78 17.36 14.22
N LEU A 110 16.71 16.49 13.82
CA LEU A 110 17.83 16.85 12.94
C LEU A 110 17.43 16.97 11.46
N ASP A 111 16.19 16.65 11.11
CA ASP A 111 15.68 16.53 9.75
C ASP A 111 16.59 15.65 8.87
N LEU A 112 16.77 14.41 9.33
CA LEU A 112 17.54 13.35 8.69
C LEU A 112 16.60 12.26 8.17
N GLN A 113 15.86 12.56 7.10
CA GLN A 113 14.81 11.68 6.57
C GLN A 113 15.25 10.24 6.30
N SER A 114 16.49 10.06 5.84
CA SER A 114 17.06 8.73 5.56
C SER A 114 17.37 7.91 6.82
N LEU A 115 17.75 8.57 7.93
CA LEU A 115 17.90 7.91 9.22
C LEU A 115 16.52 7.60 9.83
N LEU A 116 15.59 8.54 9.70
CA LEU A 116 14.23 8.41 10.22
C LEU A 116 13.48 7.22 9.59
N GLN A 117 13.54 7.09 8.26
CA GLN A 117 12.97 5.93 7.56
C GLN A 117 13.58 4.60 8.01
N LEU A 118 14.86 4.61 8.34
CA LEU A 118 15.62 3.44 8.74
C LEU A 118 15.33 3.06 10.19
N THR A 119 15.15 4.02 11.10
CA THR A 119 14.67 3.75 12.45
C THR A 119 13.23 3.22 12.43
N TYR A 120 12.36 3.76 11.55
CA TYR A 120 11.01 3.21 11.38
C TYR A 120 11.01 1.75 10.94
N ALA A 121 11.85 1.42 9.96
CA ALA A 121 11.99 0.05 9.48
C ALA A 121 12.55 -0.90 10.56
N ALA A 122 13.56 -0.47 11.32
CA ALA A 122 14.11 -1.26 12.43
C ALA A 122 13.07 -1.47 13.54
N TYR A 123 12.33 -0.42 13.90
CA TYR A 123 11.29 -0.51 14.93
C TYR A 123 10.14 -1.41 14.48
N ALA A 124 9.80 -1.39 13.19
CA ALA A 124 8.83 -2.30 12.60
C ALA A 124 9.28 -3.76 12.64
N CYS A 125 10.58 -4.05 12.47
CA CYS A 125 11.12 -5.40 12.68
C CYS A 125 10.89 -5.88 14.12
N HIS A 126 11.14 -5.03 15.11
CA HIS A 126 10.88 -5.36 16.52
C HIS A 126 9.39 -5.66 16.79
N ILE A 127 8.48 -4.85 16.27
CA ILE A 127 7.03 -5.09 16.42
C ILE A 127 6.61 -6.37 15.71
N ARG A 128 7.15 -6.64 14.51
CA ARG A 128 6.83 -7.85 13.74
C ARG A 128 7.18 -9.13 14.49
N ASP A 129 8.22 -9.10 15.31
CA ASP A 129 8.66 -10.27 16.07
C ASP A 129 7.84 -10.47 17.37
N MET A 130 6.89 -9.58 17.68
CA MET A 130 5.95 -9.69 18.80
C MET A 130 4.71 -10.50 18.43
N SER A 131 4.12 -11.18 19.41
CA SER A 131 2.80 -11.78 19.28
C SER A 131 1.70 -10.71 19.20
N PRO A 132 0.53 -11.02 18.62
CA PRO A 132 -0.59 -10.06 18.56
C PRO A 132 -1.01 -9.52 19.93
N GLN A 133 -0.94 -10.34 21.00
CA GLN A 133 -1.27 -9.90 22.35
C GLN A 133 -0.23 -8.92 22.89
N GLU A 134 1.07 -9.21 22.71
CA GLU A 134 2.15 -8.29 23.11
C GLU A 134 2.05 -6.95 22.37
N ILE A 135 1.72 -6.96 21.08
CA ILE A 135 1.49 -5.72 20.31
C ILE A 135 0.30 -4.94 20.89
N LYS A 136 -0.78 -5.63 21.27
CA LYS A 136 -1.94 -4.97 21.86
C LYS A 136 -1.57 -4.31 23.19
N ASP A 137 -0.96 -5.07 24.10
CA ASP A 137 -0.57 -4.61 25.44
C ASP A 137 0.43 -3.45 25.36
N THR A 138 1.32 -3.48 24.37
CA THR A 138 2.28 -2.41 24.04
C THR A 138 1.59 -1.07 23.75
N PHE A 139 0.52 -1.08 22.98
CA PHE A 139 -0.11 0.14 22.46
C PHE A 139 -1.37 0.56 23.23
N GLU A 140 -1.84 -0.25 24.18
CA GLU A 140 -3.01 0.03 25.01
C GLU A 140 -2.89 1.34 25.84
N PRO A 141 -1.75 1.65 26.49
CA PRO A 141 -1.60 2.90 27.22
C PRO A 141 -1.75 4.15 26.34
N LEU A 142 -1.17 4.09 25.13
CA LEU A 142 -1.26 5.19 24.16
C LEU A 142 -2.70 5.40 23.67
N ALA A 143 -3.42 4.32 23.38
CA ALA A 143 -4.81 4.41 22.93
C ALA A 143 -5.72 5.01 24.01
N ALA A 144 -5.50 4.63 25.29
CA ALA A 144 -6.21 5.22 26.41
C ALA A 144 -5.97 6.75 26.52
N GLN A 145 -4.73 7.20 26.29
CA GLN A 145 -4.39 8.62 26.27
C GLN A 145 -5.10 9.36 25.12
N MET A 146 -5.10 8.79 23.91
CA MET A 146 -5.79 9.36 22.75
C MET A 146 -7.30 9.50 22.97
N GLY A 147 -7.92 8.52 23.64
CA GLY A 147 -9.34 8.57 23.99
C GLY A 147 -9.67 9.70 24.98
N ALA A 148 -8.84 9.86 26.02
CA ALA A 148 -9.02 10.90 27.03
C ALA A 148 -8.89 12.32 26.44
N ASP A 149 -7.94 12.53 25.53
CA ASP A 149 -7.73 13.83 24.87
C ASP A 149 -8.97 14.25 24.06
N LEU A 150 -9.59 13.31 23.31
CA LEU A 150 -10.80 13.57 22.52
C LEU A 150 -12.02 13.91 23.37
N GLU A 151 -12.19 13.26 24.53
CA GLU A 151 -13.29 13.57 25.45
C GLU A 151 -13.13 14.98 26.04
N SER A 152 -11.90 15.39 26.36
CA SER A 152 -11.63 16.71 26.94
C SER A 152 -11.94 17.87 25.99
N GLU A 153 -11.66 17.72 24.69
CA GLU A 153 -11.96 18.75 23.67
C GLU A 153 -13.46 18.95 23.46
N SER A 154 -14.28 17.93 23.69
CA SER A 154 -15.73 18.00 23.49
C SER A 154 -16.47 18.80 24.58
N VAL A 155 -15.89 18.95 25.77
CA VAL A 155 -16.54 19.58 26.93
C VAL A 155 -16.38 21.10 26.96
N GLU A 156 -15.32 21.65 26.36
CA GLU A 156 -15.08 23.11 26.37
C GLU A 156 -15.89 23.88 25.31
N GLY A 157 -16.56 23.19 24.38
CA GLY A 157 -17.28 23.79 23.26
C GLY A 157 -18.67 24.37 23.56
N ASP A 158 -19.26 24.09 24.74
CA ASP A 158 -20.69 24.36 25.00
C ASP A 158 -20.96 25.43 26.09
N SER A 159 -19.92 26.13 26.56
CA SER A 159 -20.04 27.04 27.72
C SER A 159 -20.03 28.55 27.41
N SER A 160 -20.17 28.99 26.16
CA SER A 160 -20.25 30.43 25.85
C SER A 160 -21.31 30.77 24.82
N GLY A 161 -22.51 31.19 25.26
CA GLY A 161 -23.42 31.81 24.30
C GLY A 161 -24.88 32.10 24.67
N GLU A 162 -25.34 32.01 25.92
CA GLU A 162 -26.68 32.51 26.28
C GLU A 162 -26.64 33.52 27.42
N GLU A 163 -26.25 34.76 27.10
CA GLU A 163 -26.75 35.92 27.83
C GLU A 163 -27.14 37.04 26.86
N GLY A 164 -28.45 37.24 26.71
CA GLY A 164 -29.06 38.57 26.69
C GLY A 164 -29.32 39.21 25.33
N GLY A 165 -30.60 39.33 24.96
CA GLY A 165 -31.03 40.24 23.90
C GLY A 165 -32.47 40.15 23.46
N ASP A 166 -33.42 40.27 24.40
CA ASP A 166 -34.81 40.65 24.12
C ASP A 166 -34.83 42.03 23.42
N GLU A 167 -35.56 42.16 22.30
CA GLU A 167 -36.51 43.27 22.04
C GLU A 167 -36.95 43.33 20.56
N ASN A 168 -38.26 43.19 20.38
CA ASN A 168 -39.14 43.88 19.42
C ASN A 168 -38.81 43.84 17.91
N ARG A 169 -39.64 43.11 17.15
CA ARG A 169 -40.30 43.73 15.98
C ARG A 169 -41.54 42.98 15.51
N ASP A 170 -42.69 43.59 15.76
CA ASP A 170 -43.94 43.35 15.03
C ASP A 170 -43.76 43.72 13.56
N GLY A 171 -44.32 42.90 12.66
CA GLY A 171 -44.33 43.15 11.23
C GLY A 171 -45.16 42.13 10.48
N GLU A 172 -46.47 42.38 10.42
CA GLU A 172 -47.46 41.74 9.55
C GLU A 172 -47.01 41.72 8.08
N GLY A 173 -47.39 40.68 7.33
CA GLY A 173 -47.16 40.62 5.88
C GLY A 173 -47.51 39.29 5.22
N ASP A 174 -48.81 39.05 5.11
CA ASP A 174 -49.60 38.21 4.20
C ASP A 174 -48.95 37.37 3.06
N GLU A 175 -49.59 36.20 2.89
CA GLU A 175 -49.99 35.53 1.63
C GLU A 175 -48.92 35.04 0.62
N ASN A 176 -48.74 33.71 0.51
CA ASN A 176 -49.43 32.91 -0.53
C ASN A 176 -48.92 31.46 -0.69
N ALA A 177 -49.90 30.61 -1.04
CA ALA A 177 -49.84 29.45 -1.94
C ALA A 177 -49.13 28.16 -1.50
N ALA A 178 -49.98 27.25 -1.00
CA ALA A 178 -50.18 25.88 -1.47
C ALA A 178 -49.10 25.22 -2.36
N ILE A 179 -48.63 24.04 -1.94
CA ILE A 179 -48.75 22.78 -2.68
C ILE A 179 -48.71 21.64 -1.66
N ALA A 180 -49.78 20.86 -1.63
CA ALA A 180 -49.86 19.57 -0.97
C ALA A 180 -49.28 18.50 -1.89
N THR A 181 -48.44 17.60 -1.39
CA THR A 181 -48.37 16.22 -1.89
C THR A 181 -47.86 15.30 -0.78
N ALA A 182 -48.55 14.17 -0.69
CA ALA A 182 -48.51 13.15 0.33
C ALA A 182 -47.22 12.31 0.37
N LEU A 183 -46.75 12.04 1.58
CA LEU A 183 -45.98 10.87 2.01
C LEU A 183 -46.51 10.62 3.44
N GLY A 184 -47.19 9.52 3.76
CA GLY A 184 -46.86 8.15 3.43
C GLY A 184 -46.35 7.51 4.71
N ASP A 185 -47.29 7.24 5.62
CA ASP A 185 -47.06 6.58 6.91
C ASP A 185 -46.30 5.27 6.71
N LEU A 186 -45.17 5.12 7.41
CA LEU A 186 -44.47 3.85 7.53
C LEU A 186 -44.38 3.51 9.01
N ASP A 187 -44.90 2.32 9.29
CA ASP A 187 -45.14 1.72 10.58
C ASP A 187 -43.88 1.58 11.44
N ASP A 188 -44.05 1.93 12.71
CA ASP A 188 -43.14 1.66 13.82
C ASP A 188 -43.15 0.14 14.13
N ASP A 189 -42.11 -0.58 13.71
CA ASP A 189 -41.85 -1.94 14.21
C ASP A 189 -41.00 -1.86 15.49
N GLU A 190 -41.73 -1.96 16.59
CA GLU A 190 -41.35 -2.19 17.97
C GLU A 190 -40.53 -3.49 18.12
N TRP A 191 -39.21 -3.40 18.21
CA TRP A 191 -38.36 -4.53 18.56
C TRP A 191 -38.31 -4.68 20.08
N SER A 192 -38.90 -5.77 20.55
CA SER A 192 -38.90 -6.21 21.95
C SER A 192 -37.51 -6.72 22.31
N GLU A 193 -36.86 -6.10 23.27
CA GLU A 193 -35.72 -6.67 23.98
C GLU A 193 -36.22 -7.82 24.85
N SER A 194 -35.77 -9.04 24.55
CA SER A 194 -35.94 -10.20 25.41
C SER A 194 -34.71 -10.34 26.29
N ASP A 195 -34.88 -10.03 27.57
CA ASP A 195 -34.00 -10.39 28.67
C ASP A 195 -33.93 -11.92 28.81
N GLU A 196 -32.74 -12.52 28.69
CA GLU A 196 -32.48 -13.88 29.17
C GLU A 196 -31.15 -13.95 29.94
N ASP A 197 -31.32 -14.12 31.25
CA ASP A 197 -30.67 -15.09 32.15
C ASP A 197 -29.14 -15.08 32.35
N ASP A 198 -28.78 -14.45 33.48
CA ASP A 198 -28.12 -15.06 34.65
C ASP A 198 -27.38 -16.40 34.45
N SER A 199 -26.06 -16.35 34.62
CA SER A 199 -25.28 -17.50 35.08
C SER A 199 -24.13 -17.02 35.96
N GLU A 200 -24.40 -17.00 37.27
CA GLU A 200 -23.42 -16.96 38.36
C GLU A 200 -22.35 -18.03 38.16
N TRP A 201 -21.09 -17.62 38.02
CA TRP A 201 -19.93 -18.49 38.18
C TRP A 201 -19.25 -18.18 39.51
N CYS A 202 -19.30 -19.15 40.43
CA CYS A 202 -18.57 -19.13 41.69
C CYS A 202 -17.07 -19.36 41.44
N PRO A 203 -16.16 -18.57 42.02
CA PRO A 203 -14.76 -18.97 42.12
C PRO A 203 -14.57 -19.98 43.26
N SER A 204 -13.81 -21.03 42.99
CA SER A 204 -13.33 -21.97 44.01
C SER A 204 -12.01 -21.44 44.56
N ASP A 205 -11.98 -21.24 45.87
CA ASP A 205 -10.76 -21.07 46.65
C ASP A 205 -9.90 -22.34 46.53
N ASP A 206 -8.64 -22.20 46.09
CA ASP A 206 -7.62 -23.25 46.20
C ASP A 206 -6.41 -22.66 46.94
N ASP A 207 -6.40 -22.90 48.25
CA ASP A 207 -5.32 -22.59 49.17
C ASP A 207 -4.17 -23.59 48.96
N GLY A 208 -3.10 -23.14 48.33
CA GLY A 208 -1.87 -23.90 48.11
C GLY A 208 -0.66 -23.25 48.77
N ASP A 209 -0.52 -23.44 50.09
CA ASP A 209 0.70 -23.16 50.86
C ASP A 209 1.93 -23.88 50.27
N SER A 210 2.98 -23.13 49.92
CA SER A 210 4.33 -23.70 49.78
C SER A 210 5.43 -22.71 50.18
N GLU A 211 5.83 -22.89 51.44
CA GLU A 211 7.14 -22.75 52.08
C GLU A 211 8.29 -22.06 51.31
N ASP A 212 8.67 -20.90 51.85
CA ASP A 212 10.02 -20.43 52.19
C ASP A 212 11.22 -21.21 51.62
N SER A 213 11.97 -20.56 50.73
CA SER A 213 13.43 -20.74 50.69
C SER A 213 14.14 -19.44 50.34
N ASP A 214 14.57 -18.75 51.40
CA ASP A 214 15.62 -17.74 51.40
C ASP A 214 16.92 -18.27 50.78
N LEU A 215 17.34 -17.70 49.65
CA LEU A 215 18.76 -17.56 49.34
C LEU A 215 19.07 -16.23 48.68
N SER A 216 19.93 -15.51 49.39
CA SER A 216 20.49 -14.19 49.13
C SER A 216 21.43 -14.14 47.91
N SER A 217 21.49 -12.93 47.35
CA SER A 217 22.64 -12.28 46.68
C SER A 217 22.91 -12.56 45.20
N GLY A 218 22.38 -11.65 44.38
CA GLY A 218 22.91 -11.29 43.08
C GLY A 218 22.16 -10.07 42.55
N SER A 219 22.76 -8.88 42.66
CA SER A 219 22.22 -7.64 42.08
C SER A 219 22.26 -7.74 40.56
N SER A 220 21.26 -8.43 40.01
CA SER A 220 20.83 -8.33 38.63
C SER A 220 20.02 -7.05 38.52
N LEU A 221 20.30 -6.24 37.51
CA LEU A 221 19.37 -5.21 37.06
C LEU A 221 18.12 -5.96 36.58
N ASP A 222 17.12 -6.07 37.44
CA ASP A 222 15.73 -6.35 37.05
C ASP A 222 15.24 -5.14 36.24
N SER A 223 15.70 -5.08 34.99
CA SER A 223 15.06 -4.30 33.95
C SER A 223 13.73 -5.00 33.68
N ASP A 224 12.72 -4.62 34.45
CA ASP A 224 11.34 -5.03 34.27
C ASP A 224 10.98 -4.89 32.78
N PRO A 225 10.89 -5.99 32.01
CA PRO A 225 10.70 -5.92 30.56
C PRO A 225 9.37 -5.25 30.20
N ASP A 226 8.44 -5.21 31.15
CA ASP A 226 7.10 -4.65 31.01
C ASP A 226 7.09 -3.10 31.05
N ARG A 227 8.19 -2.45 31.50
CA ARG A 227 8.30 -0.98 31.56
C ARG A 227 8.77 -0.30 30.26
N GLN A 228 9.02 -1.05 29.19
CA GLN A 228 9.64 -0.52 27.96
C GLN A 228 8.66 0.08 26.95
N PHE A 229 7.39 0.29 27.33
CA PHE A 229 6.33 0.63 26.36
C PHE A 229 5.56 1.91 26.65
N GLU A 230 5.85 2.62 27.75
CA GLU A 230 5.38 4.01 27.98
C GLU A 230 6.12 5.04 27.09
N GLU A 231 6.63 4.62 25.92
CA GLU A 231 7.49 5.46 25.10
C GLU A 231 6.71 6.41 24.21
N PHE A 232 5.55 6.02 23.72
CA PHE A 232 4.79 6.83 22.76
C PHE A 232 3.78 7.74 23.46
N GLU A 233 3.78 9.01 23.06
CA GLU A 233 2.77 10.01 23.41
C GLU A 233 1.89 10.30 22.20
N THR A 234 0.77 11.00 22.38
CA THR A 234 -0.14 11.38 21.27
C THR A 234 0.54 12.24 20.20
N GLU A 235 1.56 12.99 20.57
CA GLU A 235 2.41 13.76 19.65
C GLU A 235 3.23 12.86 18.70
N ASP A 236 3.43 11.59 19.04
CA ASP A 236 4.24 10.65 18.25
C ASP A 236 3.45 9.89 17.18
N VAL A 237 2.15 10.16 17.01
CA VAL A 237 1.32 9.55 15.95
C VAL A 237 1.97 9.64 14.55
N PRO A 238 2.63 10.74 14.14
CA PRO A 238 3.37 10.78 12.87
C PRO A 238 4.50 9.75 12.78
N HIS A 239 5.21 9.48 13.88
CA HIS A 239 6.24 8.46 13.93
C HIS A 239 5.64 7.06 13.84
N LEU A 240 4.53 6.83 14.54
CA LEU A 240 3.79 5.57 14.44
C LEU A 240 3.33 5.32 13.01
N CYS A 241 2.77 6.31 12.33
CA CYS A 241 2.43 6.21 10.89
C CYS A 241 3.66 5.79 10.05
N GLY A 242 4.83 6.35 10.37
CA GLY A 242 6.11 5.99 9.77
C GLY A 242 6.49 4.53 10.00
N ILE A 243 6.45 4.06 11.24
CA ILE A 243 6.74 2.66 11.63
C ILE A 243 5.76 1.70 10.96
N PHE A 244 4.47 2.01 11.07
CA PHE A 244 3.35 1.20 10.60
C PHE A 244 3.39 1.00 9.08
N SER A 245 3.91 1.97 8.32
CA SER A 245 4.13 1.83 6.88
C SER A 245 5.07 0.67 6.47
N TYR A 246 5.84 0.14 7.42
CA TYR A 246 6.75 -1.00 7.21
C TYR A 246 6.19 -2.33 7.74
N LEU A 247 5.10 -2.32 8.50
CA LEU A 247 4.54 -3.52 9.13
C LEU A 247 3.67 -4.34 8.16
N PRO A 248 3.69 -5.68 8.29
CA PRO A 248 2.73 -6.53 7.60
C PRO A 248 1.32 -6.35 8.20
N MET A 249 0.28 -6.67 7.43
CA MET A 249 -1.11 -6.36 7.79
C MET A 249 -1.53 -6.90 9.18
N TRP A 250 -1.16 -8.13 9.52
CA TRP A 250 -1.55 -8.71 10.81
C TRP A 250 -1.04 -7.92 12.03
N CYS A 251 0.16 -7.32 11.96
CA CYS A 251 0.68 -6.49 13.04
C CYS A 251 -0.12 -5.19 13.21
N VAL A 252 -0.77 -4.71 12.14
CA VAL A 252 -1.47 -3.42 12.11
C VAL A 252 -2.85 -3.50 12.75
N ARG A 253 -3.44 -4.70 12.80
CA ARG A 253 -4.75 -4.92 13.40
C ARG A 253 -4.68 -5.27 14.89
N ALA A 254 -3.52 -5.71 15.36
CA ALA A 254 -3.31 -6.05 16.77
C ALA A 254 -3.43 -4.86 17.75
N PRO A 255 -3.02 -3.62 17.40
CA PRO A 255 -3.17 -2.48 18.29
C PRO A 255 -4.63 -2.10 18.55
N PRO A 256 -4.89 -1.30 19.60
CA PRO A 256 -6.22 -0.79 19.90
C PRO A 256 -6.84 0.02 18.78
N GLU A 257 -8.16 0.07 18.79
CA GLU A 257 -8.98 0.59 17.70
C GLU A 257 -8.74 2.07 17.41
N GLU A 258 -8.54 2.85 18.46
CA GLU A 258 -8.28 4.29 18.42
C GLU A 258 -6.98 4.58 17.67
N LEU A 259 -5.95 3.79 17.96
CA LEU A 259 -4.66 3.90 17.27
C LEU A 259 -4.80 3.49 15.81
N VAL A 260 -5.49 2.37 15.53
CA VAL A 260 -5.76 1.92 14.16
C VAL A 260 -6.51 3.01 13.37
N ALA A 261 -7.52 3.64 13.97
CA ALA A 261 -8.27 4.72 13.34
C ALA A 261 -7.40 5.94 13.01
N ALA A 262 -6.43 6.28 13.88
CA ALA A 262 -5.50 7.38 13.65
C ALA A 262 -4.46 7.06 12.56
N VAL A 263 -3.91 5.84 12.53
CA VAL A 263 -2.83 5.48 11.60
C VAL A 263 -3.33 5.00 10.23
N ALA A 264 -4.50 4.37 10.16
CA ALA A 264 -5.03 3.78 8.92
C ALA A 264 -5.14 4.75 7.74
N PRO A 265 -5.55 6.03 7.92
CA PRO A 265 -5.56 7.02 6.85
C PRO A 265 -4.16 7.30 6.28
N HIS A 266 -3.07 6.97 6.98
CA HIS A 266 -1.71 7.22 6.50
C HIS A 266 -1.14 6.06 5.68
N TYR A 267 -1.83 4.92 5.62
CA TYR A 267 -1.39 3.78 4.84
C TYR A 267 -1.52 4.03 3.34
N ARG A 268 -0.38 4.00 2.66
CA ARG A 268 -0.29 4.06 1.20
C ARG A 268 0.04 2.72 0.57
N HIS A 269 0.68 1.83 1.29
CA HIS A 269 1.12 0.53 0.80
C HIS A 269 0.70 -0.53 1.81
N VAL A 270 -0.04 -1.54 1.37
CA VAL A 270 -0.41 -2.71 2.19
C VAL A 270 0.20 -3.94 1.55
N LEU A 271 0.85 -4.78 2.35
CA LEU A 271 1.28 -6.12 1.96
C LEU A 271 0.47 -7.14 2.73
N ILE A 272 -0.08 -8.09 1.98
CA ILE A 272 -0.74 -9.27 2.50
C ILE A 272 0.10 -10.46 2.07
N ASP A 273 0.70 -11.18 3.01
CA ASP A 273 1.64 -12.25 2.66
C ASP A 273 1.25 -13.55 3.35
N THR A 274 0.35 -14.29 2.71
CA THR A 274 -0.10 -15.58 3.21
C THR A 274 0.93 -16.70 2.99
N SER A 275 2.08 -16.40 2.39
CA SER A 275 3.14 -17.40 2.21
C SER A 275 3.98 -17.62 3.46
N GLU A 276 4.23 -16.53 4.18
CA GLU A 276 5.06 -16.54 5.38
C GLU A 276 4.22 -16.46 6.65
N PHE A 277 3.11 -15.71 6.62
CA PHE A 277 2.28 -15.49 7.80
C PHE A 277 1.04 -16.35 7.74
N LYS A 278 1.08 -17.47 8.47
CA LYS A 278 -0.13 -18.28 8.69
C LYS A 278 -1.17 -17.49 9.50
N GLU A 279 -0.74 -16.48 10.27
CA GLU A 279 -1.63 -15.58 11.04
C GLU A 279 -2.47 -14.65 10.14
N ASP A 280 -2.02 -14.32 8.92
CA ASP A 280 -2.80 -13.50 7.99
C ASP A 280 -4.11 -14.23 7.60
N ILE A 281 -4.09 -15.57 7.53
CA ILE A 281 -5.22 -16.37 7.02
C ILE A 281 -6.45 -16.29 7.95
N PRO A 282 -6.35 -16.56 9.27
CA PRO A 282 -7.47 -16.36 10.19
C PRO A 282 -7.97 -14.91 10.24
N MET A 283 -7.06 -13.94 10.19
CA MET A 283 -7.44 -12.52 10.21
C MET A 283 -8.34 -12.17 9.03
N LEU A 284 -7.93 -12.63 7.84
CA LEU A 284 -8.65 -12.42 6.59
C LEU A 284 -9.96 -13.19 6.52
N ALA A 285 -10.10 -14.28 7.28
CA ALA A 285 -11.31 -15.09 7.30
C ALA A 285 -12.54 -14.31 7.82
N ASP A 286 -12.34 -13.31 8.69
CA ASP A 286 -13.39 -12.36 9.07
C ASP A 286 -13.57 -11.29 7.99
N LEU A 287 -14.49 -11.57 7.07
CA LEU A 287 -14.80 -10.69 5.95
C LEU A 287 -15.38 -9.34 6.40
N ALA A 288 -16.11 -9.29 7.51
CA ALA A 288 -16.73 -8.06 8.00
C ALA A 288 -15.64 -7.12 8.54
N ALA A 289 -14.77 -7.61 9.41
CA ALA A 289 -13.66 -6.82 9.92
C ALA A 289 -12.64 -6.47 8.82
N THR A 290 -12.40 -7.36 7.86
CA THR A 290 -11.53 -7.07 6.70
C THR A 290 -12.09 -5.93 5.86
N ARG A 291 -13.41 -5.89 5.66
CA ARG A 291 -14.08 -4.80 4.95
C ARG A 291 -14.04 -3.50 5.76
N GLU A 292 -14.29 -3.57 7.06
CA GLU A 292 -14.19 -2.41 7.93
C GLU A 292 -12.78 -1.81 7.89
N TRP A 293 -11.75 -2.64 8.02
CA TRP A 293 -10.37 -2.19 7.94
C TRP A 293 -10.07 -1.55 6.58
N GLY A 294 -10.51 -2.18 5.48
CA GLY A 294 -10.44 -1.59 4.14
C GLY A 294 -11.03 -0.19 4.08
N SER A 295 -12.17 0.04 4.75
CA SER A 295 -12.84 1.35 4.78
C SER A 295 -12.06 2.46 5.49
N ARG A 296 -11.04 2.11 6.28
CA ARG A 296 -10.16 3.07 6.95
C ARG A 296 -8.92 3.41 6.13
N LEU A 297 -8.55 2.55 5.18
CA LEU A 297 -7.41 2.75 4.30
C LEU A 297 -7.71 3.74 3.17
N THR A 298 -8.21 4.92 3.50
CA THR A 298 -8.70 5.87 2.50
C THR A 298 -7.60 6.39 1.57
N ASN A 299 -6.33 6.33 1.98
CA ASN A 299 -5.17 6.75 1.18
C ASN A 299 -4.33 5.59 0.61
N LEU A 300 -4.88 4.37 0.58
CA LEU A 300 -4.19 3.22 -0.01
C LEU A 300 -3.88 3.46 -1.49
N THR A 301 -2.60 3.43 -1.86
CA THR A 301 -2.13 3.59 -3.25
C THR A 301 -1.65 2.29 -3.87
N THR A 302 -1.15 1.36 -3.06
CA THR A 302 -0.58 0.09 -3.52
C THR A 302 -1.03 -1.03 -2.61
N LEU A 303 -1.51 -2.13 -3.19
CA LEU A 303 -1.84 -3.35 -2.46
C LEU A 303 -1.02 -4.50 -3.03
N THR A 304 -0.12 -5.06 -2.23
CA THR A 304 0.68 -6.23 -2.56
C THR A 304 0.08 -7.45 -1.89
N VAL A 305 -0.11 -8.52 -2.63
CA VAL A 305 -0.61 -9.81 -2.15
C VAL A 305 0.42 -10.86 -2.54
N ARG A 306 0.95 -11.60 -1.58
CA ARG A 306 1.80 -12.75 -1.80
C ARG A 306 1.09 -13.96 -1.20
N HIS A 307 0.99 -15.03 -1.96
CA HIS A 307 0.31 -16.24 -1.54
C HIS A 307 1.04 -17.44 -2.12
N THR A 308 1.67 -18.26 -1.28
CA THR A 308 2.12 -19.57 -1.73
C THR A 308 0.91 -20.45 -1.91
N SER A 309 0.70 -21.00 -3.11
CA SER A 309 -0.13 -22.18 -3.17
C SER A 309 0.59 -23.28 -2.41
N GLY A 310 0.04 -23.65 -1.25
CA GLY A 310 0.33 -24.97 -0.73
C GLY A 310 -0.10 -25.95 -1.80
N HIS A 311 0.86 -26.53 -2.52
CA HIS A 311 0.63 -27.48 -3.60
C HIS A 311 -0.17 -28.68 -3.10
N SER A 312 -1.49 -28.58 -3.11
CA SER A 312 -2.39 -29.72 -3.14
C SER A 312 -2.86 -29.86 -4.59
N PRO A 313 -2.21 -30.70 -5.41
CA PRO A 313 -2.56 -30.88 -6.82
C PRO A 313 -3.94 -31.55 -7.05
N PHE A 314 -4.76 -31.72 -6.01
CA PHE A 314 -5.97 -32.55 -6.05
C PHE A 314 -7.29 -31.82 -5.74
N THR A 315 -7.28 -30.52 -5.44
CA THR A 315 -8.53 -29.77 -5.16
C THR A 315 -8.70 -28.62 -6.16
N ILE A 316 -9.30 -28.93 -7.32
CA ILE A 316 -9.47 -28.00 -8.44
C ILE A 316 -10.64 -27.01 -8.23
N ASP A 317 -11.52 -27.23 -7.25
CA ASP A 317 -12.84 -26.58 -7.26
C ASP A 317 -13.05 -25.44 -6.25
N THR A 318 -12.13 -25.18 -5.31
CA THR A 318 -12.31 -24.10 -4.33
C THR A 318 -11.48 -22.87 -4.70
N PRO A 319 -12.08 -21.66 -4.80
CA PRO A 319 -11.32 -20.42 -4.90
C PRO A 319 -10.28 -20.32 -3.79
N PRO A 320 -9.13 -19.69 -4.03
CA PRO A 320 -8.12 -19.51 -3.00
C PRO A 320 -8.81 -18.87 -1.81
N ALA A 321 -8.59 -19.41 -0.61
CA ALA A 321 -9.23 -18.92 0.61
C ALA A 321 -9.02 -17.40 0.81
N PHE A 322 -7.99 -16.85 0.17
CA PHE A 322 -7.63 -15.44 0.16
C PHE A 322 -8.50 -14.52 -0.72
N TYR A 323 -9.26 -15.04 -1.69
CA TYR A 323 -9.99 -14.22 -2.66
C TYR A 323 -11.12 -13.38 -2.04
N GLU A 324 -12.01 -14.00 -1.26
CA GLU A 324 -13.11 -13.27 -0.58
C GLU A 324 -12.61 -12.22 0.42
N PRO A 325 -11.54 -12.47 1.19
CA PRO A 325 -10.91 -11.44 2.00
C PRO A 325 -10.37 -10.26 1.20
N LEU A 326 -9.62 -10.51 0.12
CA LEU A 326 -9.12 -9.45 -0.77
C LEU A 326 -10.27 -8.59 -1.32
N LYS A 327 -11.33 -9.25 -1.79
CA LYS A 327 -12.52 -8.58 -2.28
C LYS A 327 -13.21 -7.77 -1.18
N SER A 328 -13.32 -8.30 0.03
CA SER A 328 -13.88 -7.57 1.18
C SER A 328 -13.06 -6.33 1.53
N LEU A 329 -11.73 -6.45 1.55
CA LEU A 329 -10.81 -5.35 1.77
C LEU A 329 -10.98 -4.23 0.74
N LEU A 330 -10.96 -4.59 -0.56
CA LEU A 330 -11.14 -3.65 -1.66
C LEU A 330 -12.51 -2.99 -1.64
N THR A 331 -13.56 -3.75 -1.30
CA THR A 331 -14.92 -3.22 -1.13
C THR A 331 -14.95 -2.16 -0.02
N GLY A 332 -14.36 -2.49 1.13
CA GLY A 332 -14.18 -1.56 2.24
C GLY A 332 -13.49 -0.29 1.80
N HIS A 333 -12.35 -0.40 1.13
CA HIS A 333 -11.58 0.75 0.65
C HIS A 333 -12.40 1.68 -0.25
N VAL A 334 -13.17 1.13 -1.19
CA VAL A 334 -14.06 1.92 -2.06
C VAL A 334 -15.11 2.67 -1.23
N GLU A 335 -15.71 2.02 -0.23
CA GLU A 335 -16.72 2.62 0.65
C GLU A 335 -16.13 3.72 1.53
N GLY A 336 -14.98 3.46 2.13
CA GLY A 336 -14.21 4.40 2.94
C GLY A 336 -13.87 5.67 2.16
N ARG A 337 -13.30 5.51 0.97
CA ARG A 337 -12.99 6.64 0.09
C ARG A 337 -14.24 7.42 -0.31
N LYS A 338 -15.33 6.73 -0.64
CA LYS A 338 -16.60 7.39 -0.97
C LYS A 338 -17.08 8.25 0.21
N LYS A 339 -17.09 7.69 1.43
CA LYS A 339 -17.48 8.42 2.65
C LYS A 339 -16.59 9.64 2.90
N MET A 340 -15.27 9.48 2.78
CA MET A 340 -14.31 10.58 2.91
C MET A 340 -14.59 11.71 1.91
N ILE A 341 -14.75 11.38 0.63
CA ILE A 341 -15.04 12.35 -0.44
C ILE A 341 -16.35 13.10 -0.17
N ASP A 342 -17.40 12.37 0.24
CA ASP A 342 -18.69 12.97 0.54
C ASP A 342 -18.62 13.92 1.76
N THR A 343 -17.81 13.57 2.76
CA THR A 343 -17.51 14.45 3.90
C THR A 343 -16.75 15.70 3.48
N MET A 344 -15.66 15.58 2.72
CA MET A 344 -14.93 16.74 2.20
C MET A 344 -15.82 17.66 1.36
N ARG A 345 -16.73 17.09 0.57
CA ARG A 345 -17.72 17.88 -0.21
C ARG A 345 -18.71 18.61 0.69
N ARG A 346 -19.17 17.98 1.77
CA ARG A 346 -20.08 18.59 2.75
C ARG A 346 -19.41 19.75 3.47
N GLU A 347 -18.17 19.57 3.93
CA GLU A 347 -17.36 20.60 4.58
C GLU A 347 -17.04 21.76 3.64
N ALA A 348 -16.70 21.47 2.38
CA ALA A 348 -16.49 22.51 1.37
C ALA A 348 -17.76 23.35 1.18
N ARG A 349 -18.94 22.72 1.09
CA ARG A 349 -20.22 23.44 1.01
C ARG A 349 -20.49 24.28 2.26
N GLY A 350 -20.24 23.73 3.46
CA GLY A 350 -20.42 24.45 4.72
C GLY A 350 -19.49 25.65 4.88
N SER A 351 -18.27 25.57 4.34
CA SER A 351 -17.26 26.63 4.40
C SER A 351 -17.30 27.61 3.21
N GLY A 352 -18.24 27.44 2.28
CA GLY A 352 -18.31 28.23 1.04
C GLY A 352 -17.14 27.99 0.07
N ARG A 353 -16.34 26.94 0.28
CA ARG A 353 -15.26 26.51 -0.62
C ARG A 353 -15.84 25.71 -1.77
N ALA A 354 -15.19 25.78 -2.94
CA ALA A 354 -15.54 24.89 -4.04
C ALA A 354 -15.29 23.43 -3.61
N PRO A 355 -16.22 22.49 -3.89
CA PRO A 355 -15.98 21.08 -3.61
C PRO A 355 -14.72 20.61 -4.34
N PRO A 356 -13.94 19.68 -3.76
CA PRO A 356 -12.83 19.08 -4.47
C PRO A 356 -13.34 18.51 -5.80
N SER A 357 -12.71 18.94 -6.90
CA SER A 357 -13.12 18.46 -8.23
C SER A 357 -12.92 16.95 -8.30
N ALA A 358 -13.76 16.25 -9.06
CA ALA A 358 -13.61 14.81 -9.26
C ALA A 358 -12.24 14.44 -9.89
N GLU A 359 -11.61 15.39 -10.60
CA GLU A 359 -10.27 15.28 -11.18
C GLU A 359 -9.13 15.59 -10.18
N LEU A 360 -9.44 16.30 -9.09
CA LEU A 360 -8.50 16.68 -8.01
C LEU A 360 -8.68 15.79 -6.78
N LEU A 361 -8.79 14.48 -6.96
CA LEU A 361 -8.62 13.49 -5.88
C LEU A 361 -7.29 12.75 -6.06
N PRO A 362 -6.13 13.46 -6.10
CA PRO A 362 -4.93 12.94 -6.75
C PRO A 362 -4.09 12.08 -5.79
N ASP A 363 -4.28 12.22 -4.48
CA ASP A 363 -3.45 11.57 -3.49
C ASP A 363 -4.22 10.46 -2.77
N GLY A 364 -3.64 9.25 -2.76
CA GLY A 364 -4.11 8.14 -1.94
C GLY A 364 -5.15 7.19 -2.57
N SER A 365 -5.49 7.33 -3.86
CA SER A 365 -6.37 6.34 -4.50
C SER A 365 -5.58 5.09 -4.86
N LEU A 366 -6.17 3.89 -4.73
CA LEU A 366 -5.49 2.63 -5.06
C LEU A 366 -5.11 2.64 -6.53
N THR A 367 -3.81 2.76 -6.81
CA THR A 367 -3.22 2.85 -8.15
C THR A 367 -2.65 1.54 -8.65
N THR A 368 -2.18 0.69 -7.73
CA THR A 368 -1.42 -0.51 -8.06
C THR A 368 -1.86 -1.69 -7.20
N ILE A 369 -2.16 -2.83 -7.81
CA ILE A 369 -2.32 -4.11 -7.10
C ILE A 369 -1.22 -5.05 -7.60
N LEU A 370 -0.31 -5.47 -6.71
CA LEU A 370 0.68 -6.50 -7.01
C LEU A 370 0.16 -7.80 -6.41
N THR A 371 0.10 -8.89 -7.16
CA THR A 371 -0.22 -10.22 -6.62
C THR A 371 0.90 -11.19 -6.95
N SER A 372 1.20 -12.17 -6.12
CA SER A 372 2.15 -13.24 -6.43
C SER A 372 1.55 -14.52 -5.93
N ILE A 373 0.98 -15.30 -6.84
CA ILE A 373 0.33 -16.57 -6.52
C ILE A 373 0.78 -17.61 -7.55
N ASP A 374 1.19 -18.78 -7.08
CA ASP A 374 1.45 -19.94 -7.93
C ASP A 374 0.16 -20.73 -8.12
N GLY A 375 -0.30 -20.94 -9.35
CA GLY A 375 -1.28 -21.96 -9.73
C GLY A 375 -2.68 -21.90 -9.08
N TYR A 376 -3.65 -21.33 -9.79
CA TYR A 376 -5.07 -21.57 -9.51
C TYR A 376 -5.93 -21.40 -10.78
N VAL A 377 -6.99 -22.21 -10.92
CA VAL A 377 -7.97 -22.15 -12.03
C VAL A 377 -9.38 -21.99 -11.44
N PRO A 378 -10.19 -21.01 -11.87
CA PRO A 378 -11.52 -20.75 -11.29
C PRO A 378 -12.59 -21.74 -11.78
N PRO A 379 -13.56 -22.13 -10.92
CA PRO A 379 -14.74 -22.87 -11.35
C PRO A 379 -15.72 -21.96 -12.11
N PRO A 380 -16.38 -22.46 -13.17
CA PRO A 380 -17.32 -21.67 -13.94
C PRO A 380 -18.67 -21.49 -13.24
N GLY A 381 -19.07 -20.23 -13.04
CA GLY A 381 -20.45 -19.76 -13.19
C GLY A 381 -21.39 -19.88 -11.99
N ARG A 382 -21.72 -18.72 -11.39
CA ARG A 382 -23.04 -18.46 -10.79
C ARG A 382 -23.69 -17.29 -11.52
N PRO A 383 -24.99 -17.35 -11.85
CA PRO A 383 -25.67 -16.23 -12.51
C PRO A 383 -25.85 -15.05 -11.55
N THR A 384 -25.51 -13.86 -12.00
CA THR A 384 -25.76 -12.60 -11.29
C THR A 384 -27.23 -12.22 -11.42
N GLY A 385 -27.88 -11.94 -10.28
CA GLY A 385 -29.19 -11.30 -10.22
C GLY A 385 -29.17 -9.86 -10.77
N PRO A 386 -30.27 -9.09 -10.65
CA PRO A 386 -30.38 -7.74 -11.22
C PRO A 386 -29.21 -6.85 -10.78
N SER A 387 -28.56 -6.23 -11.77
CA SER A 387 -27.27 -5.57 -11.66
C SER A 387 -27.33 -4.34 -10.76
N ARG A 388 -26.86 -4.47 -9.52
CA ARG A 388 -26.39 -3.31 -8.77
C ARG A 388 -25.16 -2.73 -9.50
N PRO A 389 -25.00 -1.39 -9.56
CA PRO A 389 -23.79 -0.80 -10.10
C PRO A 389 -22.58 -1.32 -9.32
N LEU A 390 -21.52 -1.69 -10.03
CA LEU A 390 -20.32 -2.23 -9.42
C LEU A 390 -19.57 -1.13 -8.66
N PRO A 391 -18.95 -1.43 -7.51
CA PRO A 391 -17.99 -0.53 -6.86
C PRO A 391 -16.85 -0.16 -7.81
N CYS A 392 -16.37 1.09 -7.75
CA CYS A 392 -15.41 1.60 -8.74
C CYS A 392 -14.06 1.98 -8.10
N LEU A 393 -12.99 1.38 -8.62
CA LEU A 393 -11.58 1.65 -8.29
C LEU A 393 -11.03 2.72 -9.26
N HIS A 394 -11.43 3.97 -9.01
CA HIS A 394 -11.27 5.09 -9.94
C HIS A 394 -9.83 5.38 -10.38
N ALA A 395 -8.83 5.06 -9.57
CA ALA A 395 -7.43 5.35 -9.87
C ALA A 395 -6.57 4.11 -10.09
N LEU A 396 -7.14 2.91 -10.08
CA LEU A 396 -6.36 1.68 -10.28
C LEU A 396 -5.83 1.68 -11.71
N THR A 397 -4.53 1.94 -11.85
CA THR A 397 -3.84 2.02 -13.15
C THR A 397 -3.11 0.73 -13.49
N THR A 398 -2.66 0.00 -12.49
CA THR A 398 -1.76 -1.14 -12.70
C THR A 398 -2.17 -2.32 -11.83
N ILE A 399 -2.26 -3.51 -12.42
CA ILE A 399 -2.33 -4.78 -11.70
C ILE A 399 -1.13 -5.61 -12.16
N ILE A 400 -0.29 -6.11 -11.25
CA ILE A 400 0.91 -6.88 -11.60
C ILE A 400 0.76 -8.30 -11.06
N ASN A 401 1.11 -9.27 -11.89
CA ASN A 401 1.30 -10.67 -11.52
C ASN A 401 -0.01 -11.33 -11.00
N LEU A 402 -1.14 -10.94 -11.63
CA LEU A 402 -2.50 -11.43 -11.37
C LEU A 402 -2.64 -12.93 -11.70
N PRO A 403 -3.02 -13.78 -10.73
CA PRO A 403 -3.30 -15.18 -11.02
C PRO A 403 -4.63 -15.34 -11.75
N SER A 404 -4.73 -16.40 -12.55
CA SER A 404 -5.86 -16.58 -13.46
C SER A 404 -7.19 -16.75 -12.75
N GLY A 405 -7.22 -17.38 -11.57
CA GLY A 405 -8.48 -17.47 -10.84
C GLY A 405 -8.81 -16.28 -9.95
N ALA A 406 -8.02 -15.20 -9.97
CA ALA A 406 -8.46 -13.89 -9.48
C ALA A 406 -9.22 -13.08 -10.54
N PHE A 407 -9.48 -13.62 -11.74
CA PHE A 407 -10.24 -12.93 -12.79
C PHE A 407 -11.68 -12.56 -12.40
N GLY A 408 -12.24 -13.22 -11.38
CA GLY A 408 -13.53 -12.82 -10.80
C GLY A 408 -13.54 -11.40 -10.23
N LEU A 409 -12.37 -10.80 -9.93
CA LEU A 409 -12.31 -9.43 -9.43
C LEU A 409 -12.86 -8.43 -10.46
N ALA A 410 -12.69 -8.72 -11.75
CA ALA A 410 -13.24 -7.90 -12.82
C ALA A 410 -14.78 -7.90 -12.86
N ASP A 411 -15.42 -8.95 -12.31
CA ASP A 411 -16.88 -9.01 -12.18
C ASP A 411 -17.35 -8.31 -10.88
N CYS A 412 -16.42 -7.91 -10.00
CA CYS A 412 -16.71 -7.28 -8.71
C CYS A 412 -16.46 -5.77 -8.70
N PHE A 413 -15.61 -5.25 -9.59
CA PHE A 413 -15.17 -3.85 -9.56
C PHE A 413 -15.08 -3.23 -10.96
N GLU A 414 -15.46 -1.96 -11.08
CA GLU A 414 -15.13 -1.12 -12.23
C GLU A 414 -13.73 -0.53 -12.05
N THR A 415 -12.92 -0.50 -13.12
CA THR A 415 -11.53 -0.02 -13.08
C THR A 415 -11.26 1.00 -14.20
N PRO A 416 -11.88 2.19 -14.14
CA PRO A 416 -11.87 3.16 -15.25
C PRO A 416 -10.49 3.70 -15.61
N ALA A 417 -9.51 3.62 -14.70
CA ALA A 417 -8.16 4.10 -14.93
C ALA A 417 -7.15 2.99 -15.29
N LEU A 418 -7.57 1.74 -15.46
CA LEU A 418 -6.64 0.62 -15.62
C LEU A 418 -5.91 0.72 -16.96
N GLU A 419 -4.58 0.87 -16.89
CA GLU A 419 -3.68 0.96 -18.04
C GLU A 419 -2.81 -0.29 -18.21
N SER A 420 -2.50 -1.01 -17.15
CA SER A 420 -1.53 -2.12 -17.19
C SER A 420 -2.01 -3.29 -16.36
N LEU A 421 -1.94 -4.50 -16.93
CA LEU A 421 -2.19 -5.75 -16.23
C LEU A 421 -1.05 -6.72 -16.57
N THR A 422 -0.47 -7.40 -15.58
CA THR A 422 0.42 -8.55 -15.82
C THR A 422 -0.10 -9.80 -15.11
N LEU A 423 0.15 -10.98 -15.68
CA LEU A 423 -0.28 -12.27 -15.11
C LEU A 423 0.89 -12.95 -14.40
N ALA A 424 0.56 -13.83 -13.46
CA ALA A 424 1.54 -14.73 -12.86
C ALA A 424 2.24 -15.60 -13.90
N SER A 425 3.54 -15.87 -13.72
CA SER A 425 4.37 -16.63 -14.67
C SER A 425 3.77 -17.99 -15.02
N ASP A 426 3.17 -18.62 -14.02
CA ASP A 426 2.63 -19.98 -14.13
C ASP A 426 1.26 -19.99 -14.81
N ASP A 427 0.61 -18.83 -14.87
CA ASP A 427 -0.74 -18.62 -15.39
C ASP A 427 -0.75 -17.92 -16.75
N LEU A 428 0.37 -17.88 -17.47
CA LEU A 428 0.42 -17.25 -18.78
C LEU A 428 -0.59 -17.88 -19.78
N ARG A 429 -0.98 -19.14 -19.58
CA ARG A 429 -1.99 -19.83 -20.42
C ARG A 429 -3.44 -19.56 -20.04
N ALA A 430 -3.68 -18.67 -19.09
CA ALA A 430 -5.01 -18.30 -18.64
C ALA A 430 -5.91 -17.85 -19.80
N PRO A 431 -7.24 -18.09 -19.69
CA PRO A 431 -8.17 -17.63 -20.69
C PRO A 431 -8.12 -16.11 -20.81
N GLN A 432 -7.73 -15.63 -21.99
CA GLN A 432 -7.58 -14.21 -22.32
C GLN A 432 -8.88 -13.41 -22.10
N THR A 433 -10.03 -14.08 -22.17
CA THR A 433 -11.34 -13.50 -21.86
C THR A 433 -11.39 -12.90 -20.46
N GLY A 434 -10.71 -13.49 -19.48
CA GLY A 434 -10.64 -12.97 -18.12
C GLY A 434 -9.81 -11.69 -17.99
N VAL A 435 -8.70 -11.59 -18.74
CA VAL A 435 -7.90 -10.35 -18.83
C VAL A 435 -8.74 -9.22 -19.41
N MET A 436 -9.48 -9.49 -20.49
CA MET A 436 -10.31 -8.49 -21.16
C MET A 436 -11.45 -7.96 -20.28
N LYS A 437 -11.95 -8.76 -19.32
CA LYS A 437 -12.98 -8.29 -18.38
C LYS A 437 -12.52 -7.10 -17.56
N PHE A 438 -11.26 -7.05 -17.12
CA PHE A 438 -10.75 -5.90 -16.34
C PHE A 438 -10.79 -4.62 -17.16
N PHE A 439 -10.36 -4.69 -18.41
CA PHE A 439 -10.33 -3.55 -19.29
C PHE A 439 -11.70 -3.15 -19.83
N ARG A 440 -12.74 -3.99 -19.70
CA ARG A 440 -14.12 -3.65 -20.13
C ARG A 440 -14.65 -2.38 -19.48
N HIS A 441 -14.22 -2.05 -18.27
CA HIS A 441 -14.64 -0.83 -17.57
C HIS A 441 -13.60 0.28 -17.66
N SER A 442 -12.43 0.03 -18.24
CA SER A 442 -11.37 1.03 -18.36
C SER A 442 -11.73 2.06 -19.45
N ALA A 443 -11.57 3.34 -19.11
CA ALA A 443 -11.64 4.45 -20.05
C ALA A 443 -10.25 4.73 -20.68
N ARG A 444 -9.19 4.12 -20.15
CA ARG A 444 -7.81 4.37 -20.56
C ARG A 444 -7.29 3.28 -21.48
N THR A 445 -6.63 3.67 -22.57
CA THR A 445 -6.04 2.71 -23.51
C THR A 445 -4.99 1.83 -22.80
N PRO A 446 -5.07 0.49 -22.91
CA PRO A 446 -4.11 -0.40 -22.29
C PRO A 446 -2.70 -0.20 -22.85
N THR A 447 -1.72 -0.28 -21.97
CA THR A 447 -0.29 -0.24 -22.25
C THR A 447 0.32 -1.63 -22.25
N HIS A 448 -0.15 -2.54 -21.38
CA HIS A 448 0.37 -3.89 -21.26
C HIS A 448 -0.79 -4.88 -21.21
N LEU A 449 -0.82 -5.80 -22.18
CA LEU A 449 -1.79 -6.89 -22.23
C LEU A 449 -1.06 -8.23 -22.10
N PRO A 450 -1.26 -8.95 -20.97
CA PRO A 450 -0.42 -10.08 -20.61
C PRO A 450 -0.90 -11.41 -21.20
N GLY A 451 -0.18 -12.46 -20.82
CA GLY A 451 -0.51 -13.84 -21.17
C GLY A 451 0.18 -14.34 -22.44
N GLU A 452 0.26 -15.66 -22.50
CA GLU A 452 0.79 -16.49 -23.57
C GLU A 452 -0.38 -17.00 -24.43
N ALA A 453 -0.36 -16.65 -25.71
CA ALA A 453 -1.36 -17.12 -26.67
C ALA A 453 -0.75 -17.24 -28.07
N THR A 454 -1.38 -18.00 -28.95
CA THR A 454 -0.94 -18.05 -30.36
C THR A 454 -1.23 -16.72 -31.06
N PRO A 455 -0.55 -16.40 -32.18
CA PRO A 455 -0.81 -15.17 -32.92
C PRO A 455 -2.28 -15.01 -33.34
N GLU A 456 -2.95 -16.09 -33.73
CA GLU A 456 -4.37 -16.10 -34.10
C GLU A 456 -5.27 -15.78 -32.90
N GLN A 457 -4.98 -16.41 -31.75
CA GLN A 457 -5.71 -16.16 -30.51
C GLN A 457 -5.56 -14.71 -30.05
N LYS A 458 -4.35 -14.12 -30.15
CA LYS A 458 -4.15 -12.70 -29.85
C LYS A 458 -4.86 -11.81 -30.86
N ALA A 459 -4.83 -12.15 -32.14
CA ALA A 459 -5.50 -11.38 -33.18
C ALA A 459 -7.02 -11.34 -32.92
N GLU A 460 -7.63 -12.47 -32.58
CA GLU A 460 -9.05 -12.55 -32.25
C GLU A 460 -9.39 -11.78 -30.96
N MET A 461 -8.59 -11.97 -29.91
CA MET A 461 -8.73 -11.23 -28.65
C MET A 461 -8.69 -9.71 -28.89
N PHE A 462 -7.76 -9.21 -29.70
CA PHE A 462 -7.68 -7.78 -29.99
C PHE A 462 -8.84 -7.25 -30.82
N ARG A 463 -9.46 -8.07 -31.69
CA ARG A 463 -10.70 -7.70 -32.39
C ARG A 463 -11.85 -7.58 -31.42
N GLU A 464 -12.09 -8.63 -30.63
CA GLU A 464 -13.16 -8.67 -29.64
C GLU A 464 -13.01 -7.50 -28.65
N PHE A 465 -11.78 -7.27 -28.17
CA PHE A 465 -11.47 -6.15 -27.29
C PHE A 465 -11.82 -4.81 -27.93
N ALA A 466 -11.36 -4.57 -29.15
CA ALA A 466 -11.58 -3.30 -29.83
C ALA A 466 -13.06 -3.08 -30.23
N GLU A 467 -13.80 -4.15 -30.51
CA GLU A 467 -15.24 -4.09 -30.80
C GLU A 467 -16.09 -3.77 -29.55
N ASN A 468 -15.61 -4.18 -28.37
CA ASN A 468 -16.31 -3.99 -27.10
C ASN A 468 -15.72 -2.88 -26.22
N TRP A 469 -14.73 -2.11 -26.71
CA TRP A 469 -14.07 -1.07 -25.94
C TRP A 469 -15.00 0.13 -25.70
N PRO A 470 -15.32 0.48 -24.43
CA PRO A 470 -16.27 1.56 -24.16
C PRO A 470 -15.64 2.95 -24.21
N GLY A 471 -14.31 3.06 -24.13
CA GLY A 471 -13.63 4.35 -24.02
C GLY A 471 -13.65 5.12 -25.33
N GLU A 472 -13.67 6.45 -25.26
CA GLU A 472 -13.70 7.35 -26.43
C GLU A 472 -12.43 7.26 -27.32
N GLY A 473 -11.46 6.42 -26.93
CA GLY A 473 -10.12 6.37 -27.46
C GLY A 473 -9.36 7.64 -27.09
N GLY A 474 -8.04 7.57 -26.90
CA GLY A 474 -7.25 8.77 -26.64
C GLY A 474 -7.30 9.79 -27.81
N GLN A 475 -6.30 10.67 -27.92
CA GLN A 475 -6.21 11.67 -29.00
C GLN A 475 -6.35 11.10 -30.43
N SER A 476 -6.18 9.78 -30.63
CA SER A 476 -6.33 9.07 -31.90
C SER A 476 -7.67 8.32 -32.07
N GLY A 477 -8.51 8.22 -31.04
CA GLY A 477 -9.76 7.45 -31.05
C GLY A 477 -9.57 5.94 -31.16
N ARG A 478 -8.33 5.42 -31.04
CA ARG A 478 -8.03 4.00 -31.29
C ARG A 478 -7.59 3.27 -30.02
N PRO A 479 -8.16 2.07 -29.73
CA PRO A 479 -8.03 1.41 -28.44
C PRO A 479 -6.62 0.90 -28.13
N LEU A 480 -5.80 0.57 -29.14
CA LEU A 480 -4.45 0.00 -28.93
C LEU A 480 -3.31 0.99 -29.17
N SER A 481 -3.61 2.29 -29.22
CA SER A 481 -2.60 3.31 -29.59
C SER A 481 -1.47 3.52 -28.59
N ARG A 482 -1.66 3.13 -27.32
CA ARG A 482 -0.64 3.19 -26.26
C ARG A 482 -0.09 1.81 -25.88
N LEU A 483 -0.39 0.77 -26.65
CA LEU A 483 0.00 -0.59 -26.32
C LEU A 483 1.51 -0.77 -26.48
N ALA A 484 2.22 -0.92 -25.36
CA ALA A 484 3.66 -1.13 -25.25
C ALA A 484 4.06 -2.60 -25.26
N SER A 485 3.18 -3.49 -24.78
CA SER A 485 3.41 -4.94 -24.79
C SER A 485 2.15 -5.73 -25.07
N ILE A 486 2.28 -6.76 -25.90
CA ILE A 486 1.24 -7.76 -26.13
C ILE A 486 1.47 -9.05 -25.33
N GLY A 487 2.45 -9.09 -24.42
CA GLY A 487 2.80 -10.30 -23.68
C GLY A 487 3.58 -11.32 -24.52
N THR A 488 3.29 -12.60 -24.33
CA THR A 488 4.05 -13.70 -24.95
C THR A 488 3.29 -14.30 -26.14
N LEU A 489 3.94 -14.40 -27.29
CA LEU A 489 3.45 -15.15 -28.44
C LEU A 489 3.96 -16.58 -28.41
N ARG A 490 3.05 -17.55 -28.31
CA ARG A 490 3.38 -18.98 -28.40
C ARG A 490 3.29 -19.45 -29.85
N ILE A 491 4.41 -19.92 -30.39
CA ILE A 491 4.48 -20.37 -31.78
C ILE A 491 4.38 -21.89 -31.81
N GLU A 492 3.17 -22.44 -32.01
CA GLU A 492 2.92 -23.89 -31.89
C GLU A 492 3.16 -24.69 -33.19
N ARG A 493 3.16 -24.03 -34.36
CA ARG A 493 3.03 -24.68 -35.67
C ARG A 493 4.26 -24.50 -36.57
N GLY A 494 4.27 -25.23 -37.68
CA GLY A 494 5.26 -25.08 -38.74
C GLY A 494 5.36 -23.63 -39.24
N SER A 495 6.55 -23.25 -39.70
CA SER A 495 6.94 -21.86 -39.88
C SER A 495 6.10 -21.02 -40.86
N LEU A 496 5.40 -21.64 -41.82
CA LEU A 496 4.57 -20.91 -42.77
C LEU A 496 3.21 -20.50 -42.19
N GLU A 497 2.52 -21.38 -41.47
CA GLU A 497 1.22 -21.04 -40.86
C GLU A 497 1.40 -19.96 -39.78
N SER A 498 2.43 -20.10 -38.95
CA SER A 498 2.73 -19.10 -37.93
C SER A 498 3.11 -17.75 -38.53
N ARG A 499 3.77 -17.72 -39.69
CA ARG A 499 4.06 -16.47 -40.40
C ARG A 499 2.77 -15.75 -40.80
N ASP A 500 1.84 -16.44 -41.45
CA ASP A 500 0.60 -15.82 -41.94
C ASP A 500 -0.24 -15.29 -40.77
N ALA A 501 -0.28 -16.04 -39.66
CA ALA A 501 -0.94 -15.60 -38.43
C ALA A 501 -0.28 -14.39 -37.76
N ILE A 502 1.06 -14.29 -37.78
CA ILE A 502 1.77 -13.10 -37.29
C ILE A 502 1.47 -11.89 -38.16
N LEU A 503 1.39 -12.06 -39.49
CA LEU A 503 1.01 -10.97 -40.40
C LEU A 503 -0.44 -10.54 -40.20
N GLU A 504 -1.34 -11.48 -39.92
CA GLU A 504 -2.72 -11.18 -39.54
C GLU A 504 -2.78 -10.38 -38.23
N LEU A 505 -2.03 -10.83 -37.21
CA LEU A 505 -1.90 -10.11 -35.94
C LEU A 505 -1.37 -8.69 -36.13
N LYS A 506 -0.32 -8.52 -36.94
CA LYS A 506 0.22 -7.20 -37.33
C LYS A 506 -0.87 -6.30 -37.92
N ASN A 507 -1.66 -6.83 -38.85
CA ASN A 507 -2.73 -6.08 -39.50
C ASN A 507 -3.83 -5.68 -38.50
N VAL A 508 -4.18 -6.57 -37.57
CA VAL A 508 -5.11 -6.27 -36.47
C VAL A 508 -4.58 -5.15 -35.59
N LEU A 509 -3.34 -5.26 -35.12
CA LEU A 509 -2.69 -4.23 -34.29
C LEU A 509 -2.66 -2.87 -34.99
N ALA A 510 -2.24 -2.82 -36.26
CA ALA A 510 -2.21 -1.59 -37.06
C ALA A 510 -3.62 -1.01 -37.27
N ARG A 511 -4.62 -1.85 -37.56
CA ARG A 511 -6.03 -1.44 -37.72
C ARG A 511 -6.53 -0.74 -36.48
N TYR A 512 -6.21 -1.26 -35.30
CA TYR A 512 -6.64 -0.70 -34.01
C TYR A 512 -5.64 0.29 -33.37
N GLY A 513 -4.71 0.81 -34.18
CA GLY A 513 -3.91 2.00 -33.84
C GLY A 513 -2.57 1.74 -33.17
N CYS A 514 -2.18 0.48 -32.98
CA CYS A 514 -0.85 0.12 -32.50
C CYS A 514 0.15 0.25 -33.66
N VAL A 515 0.67 1.46 -33.86
CA VAL A 515 1.63 1.80 -34.93
C VAL A 515 2.89 2.36 -34.26
N ALA A 516 3.94 1.54 -34.20
CA ALA A 516 5.21 1.84 -33.53
C ALA A 516 5.15 2.05 -32.00
N SER A 517 4.12 1.51 -31.33
CA SER A 517 4.00 1.62 -29.87
C SER A 517 4.57 0.42 -29.12
N LEU A 518 4.83 -0.72 -29.77
CA LEU A 518 5.30 -1.92 -29.07
C LEU A 518 6.77 -1.79 -28.68
N GLU A 519 7.04 -1.79 -27.39
CA GLU A 519 8.39 -1.75 -26.82
C GLU A 519 8.90 -3.15 -26.48
N HIS A 520 7.99 -4.05 -26.09
CA HIS A 520 8.32 -5.39 -25.61
C HIS A 520 7.48 -6.47 -26.29
N LEU A 521 8.15 -7.53 -26.75
CA LEU A 521 7.52 -8.73 -27.32
C LEU A 521 8.28 -9.97 -26.85
N SER A 522 7.60 -10.85 -26.12
CA SER A 522 8.14 -12.15 -25.73
C SER A 522 7.66 -13.22 -26.72
N VAL A 523 8.54 -14.13 -27.12
CA VAL A 523 8.19 -15.24 -28.01
C VAL A 523 8.54 -16.55 -27.32
N SER A 524 7.54 -17.41 -27.15
CA SER A 524 7.66 -18.74 -26.59
C SER A 524 7.68 -19.75 -27.72
N LEU A 525 8.79 -20.50 -27.81
CA LEU A 525 8.98 -21.57 -28.78
C LEU A 525 8.74 -22.93 -28.08
N PRO A 526 8.26 -23.95 -28.81
CA PRO A 526 8.10 -25.29 -28.27
C PRO A 526 9.46 -25.82 -27.79
N GLY A 527 9.51 -26.43 -26.59
CA GLY A 527 10.77 -26.78 -25.91
C GLY A 527 11.74 -27.66 -26.72
N ASP A 528 11.23 -28.43 -27.69
CA ASP A 528 12.03 -29.31 -28.54
C ASP A 528 12.37 -28.69 -29.91
N SER A 529 12.08 -27.40 -30.12
CA SER A 529 12.28 -26.76 -31.42
C SER A 529 13.75 -26.41 -31.66
N ILE A 530 14.31 -26.94 -32.75
CA ILE A 530 15.58 -26.48 -33.28
C ILE A 530 15.31 -25.24 -34.14
N VAL A 531 15.90 -24.12 -33.78
CA VAL A 531 15.81 -22.88 -34.55
C VAL A 531 16.75 -22.99 -35.76
N ASP A 532 16.19 -23.36 -36.91
CA ASP A 532 16.89 -23.50 -38.19
C ASP A 532 16.36 -22.54 -39.27
N ALA A 533 16.82 -22.72 -40.52
CA ALA A 533 16.42 -21.90 -41.65
C ALA A 533 14.90 -21.93 -41.94
N ALA A 534 14.18 -22.97 -41.48
CA ALA A 534 12.74 -23.01 -41.64
C ALA A 534 12.06 -21.91 -40.84
N TRP A 535 12.65 -21.38 -39.75
CA TRP A 535 12.08 -20.30 -38.93
C TRP A 535 12.28 -18.89 -39.50
N LEU A 536 13.10 -18.72 -40.53
CA LEU A 536 13.36 -17.39 -41.13
C LEU A 536 12.08 -16.64 -41.53
N PRO A 537 11.06 -17.27 -42.14
CA PRO A 537 9.81 -16.58 -42.45
C PRO A 537 9.07 -16.07 -41.20
N VAL A 538 9.12 -16.81 -40.09
CA VAL A 538 8.51 -16.41 -38.81
C VAL A 538 9.24 -15.19 -38.23
N PHE A 539 10.57 -15.23 -38.14
CA PHE A 539 11.35 -14.10 -37.64
C PHE A 539 11.23 -12.86 -38.53
N SER A 540 11.16 -13.05 -39.84
CA SER A 540 10.87 -11.95 -40.78
C SER A 540 9.51 -11.33 -40.48
N ALA A 541 8.47 -12.12 -40.25
CA ALA A 541 7.14 -11.61 -39.90
C ALA A 541 7.11 -10.94 -38.52
N LEU A 542 7.85 -11.46 -37.53
CA LEU A 542 7.99 -10.82 -36.22
C LEU A 542 8.68 -9.46 -36.33
N GLY A 543 9.71 -9.34 -37.17
CA GLY A 543 10.38 -8.06 -37.43
C GLY A 543 9.52 -7.03 -38.15
N GLU A 544 8.39 -7.47 -38.73
CA GLU A 544 7.39 -6.58 -39.35
C GLU A 544 6.33 -6.08 -38.36
N LEU A 545 6.28 -6.58 -37.13
CA LEU A 545 5.39 -6.04 -36.10
C LEU A 545 5.73 -4.57 -35.81
N PRO A 546 4.76 -3.77 -35.33
CA PRO A 546 4.92 -2.34 -35.08
C PRO A 546 5.78 -2.04 -33.85
N LEU A 547 7.01 -2.57 -33.82
CA LEU A 547 7.98 -2.35 -32.78
C LEU A 547 8.49 -0.91 -32.85
N CYS A 548 8.53 -0.24 -31.71
CA CYS A 548 9.17 1.05 -31.56
C CYS A 548 10.65 0.88 -31.97
N PRO A 549 11.18 1.67 -32.91
CA PRO A 549 12.59 1.58 -33.25
C PRO A 549 13.37 1.82 -31.96
N LEU A 550 14.19 0.83 -31.57
CA LEU A 550 15.07 0.97 -30.41
C LEU A 550 15.75 2.33 -30.51
N PRO A 551 15.80 3.12 -29.42
CA PRO A 551 16.53 4.36 -29.43
C PRO A 551 17.93 4.00 -29.90
N THR A 552 18.29 4.39 -31.12
CA THR A 552 19.64 4.26 -31.61
C THR A 552 20.41 5.17 -30.68
N SER A 553 20.95 4.60 -29.60
CA SER A 553 21.92 5.26 -28.79
C SER A 553 22.94 5.76 -29.80
N ARG A 554 23.17 7.07 -29.80
CA ARG A 554 24.30 7.65 -30.53
C ARG A 554 25.55 7.11 -29.85
N VAL A 555 25.84 5.83 -30.07
CA VAL A 555 27.14 5.24 -29.80
C VAL A 555 28.03 5.89 -30.83
N GLY A 556 28.88 6.82 -30.36
CA GLY A 556 30.01 7.28 -31.15
C GLY A 556 30.79 6.07 -31.67
N PRO A 557 31.55 6.22 -32.77
CA PRO A 557 32.11 5.11 -33.54
C PRO A 557 33.28 4.39 -32.84
N ASP A 558 33.08 3.88 -31.63
CA ASP A 558 34.06 3.07 -30.92
C ASP A 558 33.37 1.91 -30.19
N ARG A 559 33.69 0.70 -30.69
CA ARG A 559 33.44 -0.64 -30.12
C ARG A 559 32.07 -1.27 -30.38
N CYS A 560 31.99 -2.00 -31.50
CA CYS A 560 31.20 -3.21 -31.60
C CYS A 560 32.01 -4.39 -31.08
N ASP A 561 31.42 -5.22 -30.21
CA ASP A 561 31.54 -6.68 -30.32
C ASP A 561 30.36 -7.36 -29.60
N SER A 562 29.69 -8.24 -30.36
CA SER A 562 28.74 -9.32 -30.00
C SER A 562 27.31 -8.99 -29.47
N CYS A 563 26.30 -9.30 -30.32
CA CYS A 563 24.94 -9.71 -29.95
C CYS A 563 24.81 -11.22 -30.10
#